data_AF-A0A085WFT5-F1
#
_entry.id   AF-A0A085WFT5-F1
#
_cell.length_a   1.000
_cell.length_b   1.000
_cell.length_c   1.000
_cell.angle_alpha   90.00
_cell.angle_beta   90.00
_cell.angle_gamma   90.00
#
_symmetry.space_group_name_H-M   'P 1'
#
loop_
_entity.id
_entity.type
_entity.pdbx_description
1 polymer ?
#
loop_
_entity_poly.entity_id
_entity_poly.type
_entity_poly.pdbx_seq_one_letter_code
_entity_poly.pdbx_strand_id
1 'polypeptide(L)'
;MPRSSPRTPLPWLACALLTAACDWPPPPPKPVGECKGIYQGQNVTWPITLSSVKLPFTQLDGSTNAQLSLQYTTQGFKGLLGFGANILLMGEPQFEAVSSRTVKLIPRESQLVPEETSLVREWEGNVGQGQTGYLAPPGVPVEGSVTLERVTPDHTEGHFLYHYANGSELTCTFDVPDRLFDDGLDDGGGIGGCGTTAIDRWVLGPLGVARAWQAGSWDHVITCESVPEEEHGN
;
A
#
# COMPACT_ATOMS: atom_id res chain seq x y z
N MET A 1 36.43 -26.13 68.94
CA MET A 1 35.43 -25.08 69.25
C MET A 1 36.00 -23.72 68.79
N PRO A 2 35.17 -22.73 68.45
CA PRO A 2 34.54 -22.39 67.16
C PRO A 2 35.32 -21.28 66.40
N ARG A 3 35.19 -21.06 65.09
CA ARG A 3 34.23 -20.14 64.44
C ARG A 3 34.54 -20.17 62.92
N SER A 4 33.56 -20.52 62.10
CA SER A 4 32.68 -19.60 61.34
C SER A 4 33.25 -19.25 59.96
N SER A 5 32.56 -19.78 58.95
CA SER A 5 32.74 -19.53 57.51
C SER A 5 32.73 -18.05 57.13
N PRO A 6 33.53 -17.63 56.13
CA PRO A 6 33.17 -16.53 55.28
C PRO A 6 32.23 -17.03 54.17
N ARG A 7 30.97 -16.59 54.25
CA ARG A 7 30.02 -16.66 53.13
C ARG A 7 30.62 -15.88 51.97
N THR A 8 30.84 -16.55 50.84
CA THR A 8 31.15 -15.86 49.58
C THR A 8 29.81 -15.56 48.90
N PRO A 9 29.43 -14.30 48.71
CA PRO A 9 28.17 -13.96 48.05
C PRO A 9 28.22 -14.31 46.56
N LEU A 10 27.14 -14.92 46.09
CA LEU A 10 26.87 -15.23 44.68
C LEU A 10 27.01 -13.98 43.79
N PRO A 11 27.67 -14.06 42.62
CA PRO A 11 27.62 -13.00 41.62
C PRO A 11 26.28 -13.10 40.87
N TRP A 12 25.19 -12.64 41.49
CA TRP A 12 23.94 -12.34 40.77
C TRP A 12 24.06 -10.94 40.19
N LEU A 13 24.71 -10.76 39.04
CA LEU A 13 24.71 -9.48 38.31
C LEU A 13 25.24 -9.69 36.88
N ALA A 14 24.47 -10.38 36.03
CA ALA A 14 24.67 -10.34 34.58
C ALA A 14 23.43 -10.81 33.80
N CYS A 15 22.23 -10.33 34.14
CA CYS A 15 21.04 -10.50 33.30
C CYS A 15 20.16 -9.26 33.40
N ALA A 16 20.60 -8.14 32.81
CA ALA A 16 19.75 -6.94 32.73
C ALA A 16 20.06 -6.05 31.51
N LEU A 17 20.49 -6.62 30.38
CA LEU A 17 20.69 -5.87 29.12
C LEU A 17 20.33 -6.73 27.90
N LEU A 18 19.13 -7.33 27.89
CA LEU A 18 18.52 -7.88 26.68
C LEU A 18 17.03 -7.51 26.64
N THR A 19 16.71 -6.23 26.90
CA THR A 19 15.54 -5.64 26.23
C THR A 19 15.98 -5.35 24.81
N ALA A 20 16.04 -6.39 23.98
CA ALA A 20 16.00 -6.20 22.54
C ALA A 20 14.75 -5.35 22.31
N ALA A 21 14.96 -4.11 21.87
CA ALA A 21 13.88 -3.29 21.40
C ALA A 21 13.17 -4.12 20.32
N CYS A 22 11.97 -4.59 20.63
CA CYS A 22 11.00 -4.87 19.58
C CYS A 22 10.71 -3.49 18.97
N ASP A 23 11.63 -3.00 18.13
CA ASP A 23 11.42 -1.86 17.26
C ASP A 23 10.37 -2.32 16.25
N TRP A 24 9.12 -2.31 16.71
CA TRP A 24 7.97 -2.37 15.83
C TRP A 24 8.18 -1.25 14.82
N PRO A 25 8.16 -1.55 13.51
CA PRO A 25 8.37 -0.52 12.50
C PRO A 25 7.41 0.64 12.78
N PRO A 26 7.85 1.90 12.62
CA PRO A 26 6.98 3.04 12.82
C PRO A 26 5.71 2.84 11.99
N PRO A 27 4.52 3.20 12.51
CA PRO A 27 3.29 3.06 11.76
C PRO A 27 3.43 3.78 10.42
N PRO A 28 2.82 3.25 9.34
CA PRO A 28 2.88 3.89 8.04
C PRO A 28 2.40 5.34 8.15
N PRO A 29 2.98 6.25 7.34
CA PRO A 29 2.54 7.63 7.34
C PRO A 29 1.03 7.70 7.07
N LYS A 30 0.35 8.59 7.78
CA LYS A 30 -1.08 8.81 7.53
C LYS A 30 -1.24 9.38 6.11
N PRO A 31 -2.23 8.90 5.35
CA PRO A 31 -2.50 9.47 4.03
C PRO A 31 -2.93 10.93 4.20
N VAL A 32 -2.44 11.79 3.30
CA VAL A 32 -2.72 13.23 3.27
C VAL A 32 -3.46 13.53 1.98
N GLY A 33 -4.52 14.34 2.09
CA GLY A 33 -5.42 14.61 0.98
C GLY A 33 -6.87 14.79 1.41
N GLU A 34 -7.66 15.39 0.54
CA GLU A 34 -9.08 15.60 0.76
C GLU A 34 -9.82 15.73 -0.58
N CYS A 35 -11.10 15.40 -0.58
CA CYS A 35 -11.99 15.69 -1.69
C CYS A 35 -13.00 16.78 -1.32
N LYS A 36 -13.05 17.84 -2.12
CA LYS A 36 -13.87 19.03 -1.92
C LYS A 36 -14.71 19.34 -3.14
N GLY A 37 -15.87 19.94 -2.92
CA GLY A 37 -16.70 20.44 -4.01
C GLY A 37 -18.19 20.40 -3.69
N ILE A 38 -19.01 20.35 -4.72
CA ILE A 38 -20.47 20.34 -4.61
C ILE A 38 -20.98 18.95 -4.99
N TYR A 39 -21.56 18.23 -4.05
CA TYR A 39 -22.20 16.94 -4.28
C TYR A 39 -23.67 16.99 -3.87
N GLN A 40 -24.57 16.65 -4.80
CA GLN A 40 -26.03 16.74 -4.60
C GLN A 40 -26.51 18.09 -4.02
N GLY A 41 -25.90 19.19 -4.46
CA GLY A 41 -26.23 20.54 -4.00
C GLY A 41 -25.68 20.91 -2.62
N GLN A 42 -24.86 20.06 -2.00
CA GLN A 42 -24.21 20.35 -0.72
C GLN A 42 -22.70 20.48 -0.90
N ASN A 43 -22.09 21.41 -0.17
CA ASN A 43 -20.63 21.51 -0.09
C ASN A 43 -20.10 20.35 0.74
N VAL A 44 -19.12 19.64 0.19
CA VAL A 44 -18.49 18.49 0.84
C VAL A 44 -17.01 18.73 1.05
N THR A 45 -16.48 18.13 2.11
CA THR A 45 -15.05 18.03 2.39
C THR A 45 -14.83 16.67 3.02
N TRP A 46 -14.27 15.74 2.24
CA TRP A 46 -14.09 14.35 2.59
C TRP A 46 -12.60 14.06 2.72
N PRO A 47 -12.07 13.84 3.92
CA PRO A 47 -10.64 13.55 4.07
C PRO A 47 -10.30 12.19 3.46
N ILE A 48 -9.07 12.07 2.96
CA ILE A 48 -8.54 10.80 2.49
C ILE A 48 -8.37 9.84 3.68
N THR A 49 -8.71 8.58 3.47
CA THR A 49 -8.55 7.48 4.43
C THR A 49 -7.59 6.41 3.94
N LEU A 50 -7.40 6.32 2.62
CA LEU A 50 -6.43 5.41 2.00
C LEU A 50 -5.73 6.13 0.85
N SER A 51 -4.41 6.08 0.87
CA SER A 51 -3.55 6.31 -0.30
C SER A 51 -2.47 5.24 -0.24
N SER A 52 -2.47 4.33 -1.22
CA SER A 52 -1.52 3.22 -1.27
C SER A 52 -1.06 2.97 -2.70
N VAL A 53 0.20 2.59 -2.85
CA VAL A 53 0.76 2.20 -4.15
C VAL A 53 1.20 0.74 -4.08
N LYS A 54 0.83 -0.04 -5.10
CA LYS A 54 1.39 -1.36 -5.40
C LYS A 54 2.44 -1.21 -6.49
N LEU A 55 3.71 -1.32 -6.12
CA LEU A 55 4.90 -1.14 -6.95
C LEU A 55 5.56 -2.48 -7.30
N PRO A 56 6.36 -2.48 -8.38
CA PRO A 56 5.88 -2.73 -9.73
C PRO A 56 5.46 -4.19 -9.92
N PHE A 57 4.41 -4.42 -10.69
CA PHE A 57 4.02 -5.76 -11.13
C PHE A 57 3.99 -5.85 -12.66
N THR A 58 4.32 -7.03 -13.17
CA THR A 58 4.27 -7.32 -14.60
C THR A 58 2.91 -7.91 -14.95
N GLN A 59 2.20 -7.27 -15.88
CA GLN A 59 0.96 -7.83 -16.42
C GLN A 59 1.24 -8.96 -17.41
N LEU A 60 0.19 -9.70 -17.77
CA LEU A 60 0.29 -10.81 -18.74
C LEU A 60 0.80 -10.37 -20.12
N ASP A 61 0.65 -9.09 -20.47
CA ASP A 61 1.16 -8.49 -21.69
C ASP A 61 2.66 -8.11 -21.63
N GLY A 62 3.34 -8.38 -20.51
CA GLY A 62 4.75 -8.06 -20.28
C GLY A 62 5.02 -6.62 -19.86
N SER A 63 3.99 -5.77 -19.72
CA SER A 63 4.15 -4.39 -19.25
C SER A 63 4.36 -4.34 -17.74
N THR A 64 5.29 -3.49 -17.31
CA THR A 64 5.46 -3.12 -15.89
C THR A 64 4.48 -2.03 -15.55
N ASN A 65 3.73 -2.19 -14.45
CA ASN A 65 2.73 -1.22 -14.01
C ASN A 65 2.82 -0.99 -12.50
N ALA A 66 2.27 0.14 -12.07
CA ALA A 66 1.99 0.43 -10.67
C ALA A 66 0.50 0.71 -10.50
N GLN A 67 -0.07 0.31 -9.37
CA GLN A 67 -1.47 0.59 -9.04
C GLN A 67 -1.54 1.51 -7.83
N LEU A 68 -2.23 2.63 -7.96
CA LEU A 68 -2.53 3.56 -6.87
C LEU A 68 -3.99 3.40 -6.47
N SER A 69 -4.24 3.15 -5.18
CA SER A 69 -5.57 3.02 -4.62
C SER A 69 -5.86 4.17 -3.66
N LEU A 70 -6.91 4.92 -3.97
CA LEU A 70 -7.33 6.10 -3.23
C LEU A 70 -8.72 5.87 -2.65
N GLN A 71 -8.93 6.26 -1.40
CA GLN A 71 -10.24 6.25 -0.76
C GLN A 71 -10.41 7.45 0.17
N TYR A 72 -11.58 8.07 0.13
CA TYR A 72 -12.02 9.20 0.93
C TYR A 72 -13.26 8.80 1.74
N THR A 73 -13.39 9.39 2.93
CA THR A 73 -14.56 9.14 3.78
C THR A 73 -15.71 10.07 3.45
N THR A 74 -16.85 9.50 3.09
CA THR A 74 -18.08 10.22 2.76
C THR A 74 -18.94 10.50 4.00
N GLN A 75 -18.30 10.84 5.13
CA GLN A 75 -18.99 11.10 6.39
C GLN A 75 -20.14 12.10 6.19
N GLY A 76 -21.30 11.77 6.76
CA GLY A 76 -22.51 12.59 6.67
C GLY A 76 -23.46 12.23 5.52
N PHE A 77 -23.07 11.37 4.58
CA PHE A 77 -23.96 10.94 3.48
C PHE A 77 -24.47 9.51 3.69
N LYS A 78 -25.79 9.36 3.78
CA LYS A 78 -26.44 8.04 3.91
C LYS A 78 -26.23 7.22 2.64
N GLY A 79 -25.79 5.97 2.80
CA GLY A 79 -25.62 5.02 1.71
C GLY A 79 -24.29 5.10 0.98
N LEU A 80 -23.38 6.00 1.37
CA LEU A 80 -22.01 6.06 0.86
C LEU A 80 -21.04 5.62 1.94
N LEU A 81 -20.31 4.53 1.68
CA LEU A 81 -19.31 3.99 2.60
C LEU A 81 -17.91 4.54 2.30
N GLY A 82 -17.67 4.93 1.06
CA GLY A 82 -16.49 5.65 0.65
C GLY A 82 -16.61 6.13 -0.77
N PHE A 83 -15.56 6.79 -1.22
CA PHE A 83 -15.42 7.31 -2.56
C PHE A 83 -13.95 7.32 -2.92
N GLY A 84 -13.59 7.06 -4.17
CA GLY A 84 -12.19 7.14 -4.57
C GLY A 84 -11.95 6.67 -5.99
N ALA A 85 -10.70 6.34 -6.26
CA ALA A 85 -10.26 5.82 -7.54
C ALA A 85 -9.16 4.76 -7.35
N ASN A 86 -9.18 3.75 -8.21
CA ASN A 86 -8.05 2.88 -8.49
C ASN A 86 -7.44 3.33 -9.83
N ILE A 87 -6.14 3.58 -9.81
CA ILE A 87 -5.41 4.18 -10.93
C ILE A 87 -4.30 3.23 -11.32
N LEU A 88 -4.35 2.72 -12.54
CA LEU A 88 -3.28 1.90 -13.09
C LEU A 88 -2.35 2.78 -13.92
N LEU A 89 -1.09 2.87 -13.49
CA LEU A 89 -0.06 3.68 -14.12
C LEU A 89 0.82 2.80 -15.02
N MET A 90 1.22 3.37 -16.16
CA MET A 90 2.23 2.78 -17.04
C MET A 90 3.62 2.91 -16.39
N GLY A 91 4.26 1.78 -16.07
CA GLY A 91 5.57 1.74 -15.43
C GLY A 91 5.55 2.09 -13.94
N GLU A 92 6.74 2.19 -13.36
CA GLU A 92 6.91 2.90 -12.08
C GLU A 92 6.58 4.38 -12.28
N PRO A 93 6.08 5.08 -11.25
CA PRO A 93 5.89 6.53 -11.28
C PRO A 93 7.24 7.27 -11.36
N GLN A 94 7.87 7.20 -12.54
CA GLN A 94 9.10 7.90 -12.86
C GLN A 94 8.70 9.23 -13.49
N PHE A 95 8.36 10.19 -12.63
CA PHE A 95 8.26 11.57 -13.06
C PHE A 95 9.67 12.06 -13.47
N GLU A 96 9.77 13.06 -14.33
CA GLU A 96 11.04 13.77 -14.50
C GLU A 96 11.15 14.81 -13.37
N ALA A 97 12.35 15.32 -13.11
CA ALA A 97 12.52 16.35 -12.09
C ALA A 97 11.69 17.60 -12.51
N VAL A 98 10.71 17.97 -11.67
CA VAL A 98 9.82 19.12 -11.86
C VAL A 98 8.98 19.06 -13.16
N SER A 99 8.21 17.98 -13.32
CA SER A 99 7.19 17.89 -14.37
C SER A 99 5.83 17.56 -13.77
N SER A 100 4.81 18.36 -14.10
CA SER A 100 3.41 18.00 -13.91
C SER A 100 2.87 17.33 -15.17
N ARG A 101 2.10 16.26 -15.00
CA ARG A 101 1.46 15.54 -16.10
C ARG A 101 -0.02 15.41 -15.81
N THR A 102 -0.85 16.03 -16.66
CA THR A 102 -2.31 15.94 -16.59
C THR A 102 -2.82 15.02 -17.68
N VAL A 103 -3.69 14.09 -17.28
CA VAL A 103 -4.38 13.15 -18.13
C VAL A 103 -5.86 13.49 -18.12
N LYS A 104 -6.45 13.61 -19.31
CA LYS A 104 -7.90 13.72 -19.46
C LYS A 104 -8.56 12.35 -19.37
N LEU A 105 -9.71 12.32 -18.70
CA LEU A 105 -10.55 11.15 -18.54
C LEU A 105 -11.86 11.41 -19.28
N ILE A 106 -12.12 10.59 -20.30
CA ILE A 106 -13.24 10.74 -21.22
C ILE A 106 -14.33 9.73 -20.82
N PRO A 107 -15.60 10.13 -20.71
CA PRO A 107 -16.68 9.19 -20.43
C PRO A 107 -16.84 8.20 -21.58
N ARG A 108 -16.87 6.91 -21.25
CA ARG A 108 -17.29 5.82 -22.13
C ARG A 108 -18.26 4.92 -21.38
N GLU A 109 -19.50 4.88 -21.85
CA GLU A 109 -20.57 4.06 -21.27
C GLU A 109 -20.73 4.28 -19.75
N SER A 110 -20.29 3.33 -18.93
CA SER A 110 -20.41 3.34 -17.47
C SER A 110 -19.13 3.74 -16.74
N GLN A 111 -18.11 4.23 -17.43
CA GLN A 111 -16.81 4.55 -16.84
C GLN A 111 -16.11 5.75 -17.48
N LEU A 112 -15.10 6.27 -16.79
CA LEU A 112 -14.13 7.20 -17.34
C LEU A 112 -12.93 6.41 -17.87
N VAL A 113 -12.46 6.75 -19.08
CA VAL A 113 -11.31 6.11 -19.72
C VAL A 113 -10.24 7.17 -19.99
N PRO A 114 -8.96 6.91 -19.67
CA PRO A 114 -7.86 7.81 -20.03
C PRO A 114 -7.77 8.06 -21.54
N GLU A 115 -7.29 9.24 -21.92
CA GLU A 115 -6.92 9.53 -23.32
C GLU A 115 -5.83 8.56 -23.82
N GLU A 116 -5.89 8.16 -25.10
CA GLU A 116 -5.15 7.01 -25.67
C GLU A 116 -3.61 7.08 -25.58
N THR A 117 -3.02 8.23 -25.25
CA THR A 117 -1.57 8.43 -25.06
C THR A 117 -1.24 8.94 -23.65
N SER A 118 -1.69 8.23 -22.63
CA SER A 118 -1.69 8.68 -21.24
C SER A 118 -0.70 7.90 -20.34
N LEU A 119 -0.19 8.57 -19.30
CA LEU A 119 0.52 7.96 -18.17
C LEU A 119 -0.37 6.97 -17.38
N VAL A 120 -1.66 7.26 -17.33
CA VAL A 120 -2.69 6.40 -16.74
C VAL A 120 -3.18 5.44 -17.81
N ARG A 121 -3.00 4.14 -17.55
CA ARG A 121 -3.48 3.03 -18.38
C ARG A 121 -4.97 2.79 -18.16
N GLU A 122 -5.38 2.70 -16.90
CA GLU A 122 -6.77 2.44 -16.51
C GLU A 122 -7.18 3.33 -15.34
N TRP A 123 -8.44 3.73 -15.36
CA TRP A 123 -9.07 4.55 -14.34
C TRP A 123 -10.37 3.89 -13.90
N GLU A 124 -10.49 3.58 -12.62
CA GLU A 124 -11.67 2.93 -12.06
C GLU A 124 -12.14 3.69 -10.82
N GLY A 125 -13.36 4.20 -10.83
CA GLY A 125 -13.98 4.74 -9.62
C GLY A 125 -14.21 3.63 -8.59
N ASN A 126 -14.10 3.95 -7.30
CA ASN A 126 -14.52 3.05 -6.23
C ASN A 126 -15.49 3.75 -5.28
N VAL A 127 -16.44 2.99 -4.75
CA VAL A 127 -17.46 3.46 -3.78
C VAL A 127 -17.26 2.82 -2.39
N GLY A 128 -16.03 2.35 -2.13
CA GLY A 128 -15.63 1.66 -0.91
C GLY A 128 -15.96 0.16 -0.88
N GLN A 129 -15.46 -0.53 0.14
CA GLN A 129 -15.64 -1.99 0.35
C GLN A 129 -15.26 -2.87 -0.85
N GLY A 130 -14.26 -2.46 -1.63
CA GLY A 130 -13.85 -3.19 -2.84
C GLY A 130 -14.87 -3.12 -4.00
N GLN A 131 -15.89 -2.27 -3.89
CA GLN A 131 -16.85 -2.06 -4.96
C GLN A 131 -16.39 -0.98 -5.91
N THR A 132 -16.48 -1.29 -7.19
CA THR A 132 -16.08 -0.42 -8.29
C THR A 132 -17.32 0.28 -8.84
N GLY A 133 -17.16 1.54 -9.24
CA GLY A 133 -18.26 2.39 -9.68
C GLY A 133 -18.12 3.85 -9.23
N TYR A 134 -19.19 4.61 -9.45
CA TYR A 134 -19.25 6.03 -9.17
C TYR A 134 -20.40 6.35 -8.22
N LEU A 135 -20.31 7.50 -7.56
CA LEU A 135 -21.33 7.98 -6.63
C LEU A 135 -22.68 8.10 -7.33
N ALA A 136 -23.72 7.44 -6.81
CA ALA A 136 -25.06 7.45 -7.38
C ALA A 136 -26.10 7.99 -6.38
N PRO A 137 -26.92 9.00 -6.77
CA PRO A 137 -26.72 9.99 -7.85
C PRO A 137 -25.55 10.95 -7.55
N PRO A 138 -24.86 11.55 -8.55
CA PRO A 138 -25.31 11.76 -9.93
C PRO A 138 -24.88 10.70 -10.95
N GLY A 139 -24.08 9.71 -10.57
CA GLY A 139 -23.59 8.64 -11.45
C GLY A 139 -22.19 8.92 -12.00
N VAL A 140 -21.91 8.45 -13.22
CA VAL A 140 -20.61 8.60 -13.87
C VAL A 140 -20.36 10.09 -14.19
N PRO A 141 -19.17 10.64 -13.89
CA PRO A 141 -18.79 11.98 -14.34
C PRO A 141 -18.84 12.11 -15.86
N VAL A 142 -19.22 13.29 -16.36
CA VAL A 142 -19.20 13.60 -17.80
C VAL A 142 -17.83 14.03 -18.30
N GLU A 143 -16.95 14.43 -17.38
CA GLU A 143 -15.56 14.75 -17.65
C GLU A 143 -14.76 14.49 -16.38
N GLY A 144 -13.51 14.10 -16.54
CA GLY A 144 -12.57 14.12 -15.44
C GLY A 144 -11.14 14.39 -15.91
N SER A 145 -10.28 14.68 -14.96
CA SER A 145 -8.85 14.78 -15.20
C SER A 145 -8.09 14.33 -13.97
N VAL A 146 -6.91 13.77 -14.16
CA VAL A 146 -5.96 13.51 -13.08
C VAL A 146 -4.62 14.14 -13.43
N THR A 147 -4.06 14.85 -12.47
CA THR A 147 -2.74 15.44 -12.54
C THR A 147 -1.85 14.79 -11.50
N LEU A 148 -0.65 14.41 -11.92
CA LEU A 148 0.41 13.95 -11.04
C LEU A 148 1.58 14.92 -11.19
N GLU A 149 2.09 15.42 -10.07
CA GLU A 149 3.14 16.42 -10.02
C GLU A 149 4.21 16.00 -9.01
N ARG A 150 5.46 15.95 -9.48
CA ARG A 150 6.58 15.78 -8.58
C ARG A 150 6.96 17.12 -7.96
N VAL A 151 6.71 17.27 -6.66
CA VAL A 151 6.99 18.48 -5.88
C VAL A 151 8.43 18.48 -5.37
N THR A 152 8.93 17.32 -4.93
CA THR A 152 10.35 17.13 -4.57
C THR A 152 10.86 15.78 -5.11
N PRO A 153 12.17 15.49 -5.13
CA PRO A 153 12.68 14.20 -5.59
C PRO A 153 12.00 12.99 -4.93
N ASP A 154 11.61 13.13 -3.67
CA ASP A 154 11.03 12.09 -2.83
C ASP A 154 9.55 12.38 -2.49
N HIS A 155 8.89 13.29 -3.22
CA HIS A 155 7.49 13.65 -2.95
C HIS A 155 6.73 13.94 -4.23
N THR A 156 5.67 13.19 -4.46
CA THR A 156 4.74 13.39 -5.56
C THR A 156 3.34 13.62 -5.01
N GLU A 157 2.73 14.70 -5.48
CA GLU A 157 1.35 15.03 -5.19
C GLU A 157 0.49 14.74 -6.43
N GLY A 158 -0.76 14.40 -6.18
CA GLY A 158 -1.74 14.23 -7.22
C GLY A 158 -3.04 14.92 -6.88
N HIS A 159 -3.77 15.28 -7.92
CA HIS A 159 -5.16 15.67 -7.78
C HIS A 159 -5.97 15.15 -8.94
N PHE A 160 -7.23 14.85 -8.70
CA PHE A 160 -8.18 14.57 -9.76
C PHE A 160 -9.44 15.41 -9.61
N LEU A 161 -10.07 15.68 -10.76
CA LEU A 161 -11.24 16.50 -10.92
C LEU A 161 -12.32 15.65 -11.59
N TYR A 162 -13.54 15.71 -11.06
CA TYR A 162 -14.73 15.16 -11.68
C TYR A 162 -15.76 16.26 -11.90
N HIS A 163 -16.25 16.36 -13.14
CA HIS A 163 -17.40 17.17 -13.49
C HIS A 163 -18.59 16.27 -13.79
N TYR A 164 -19.75 16.59 -13.21
CA TYR A 164 -20.97 15.81 -13.36
C TYR A 164 -22.00 16.51 -14.23
N ALA A 165 -22.93 15.74 -14.82
CA ALA A 165 -23.95 16.26 -15.73
C ALA A 165 -24.88 17.30 -15.09
N ASN A 166 -25.06 17.25 -13.77
CA ASN A 166 -25.85 18.21 -13.00
C ASN A 166 -25.09 19.50 -12.66
N GLY A 167 -23.87 19.69 -13.16
CA GLY A 167 -23.00 20.83 -12.86
C GLY A 167 -22.24 20.72 -11.53
N SER A 168 -22.40 19.61 -10.79
CA SER A 168 -21.56 19.32 -9.63
C SER A 168 -20.11 19.10 -10.03
N GLU A 169 -19.20 19.45 -9.13
CA GLU A 169 -17.76 19.26 -9.30
C GLU A 169 -17.15 18.73 -8.01
N LEU A 170 -16.21 17.80 -8.13
CA LEU A 170 -15.39 17.29 -7.04
C LEU A 170 -13.91 17.37 -7.42
N THR A 171 -13.13 18.09 -6.62
CA THR A 171 -11.67 18.14 -6.69
C THR A 171 -11.10 17.35 -5.52
N CYS A 172 -10.29 16.34 -5.79
CA CYS A 172 -9.66 15.54 -4.74
C CYS A 172 -8.15 15.55 -4.86
N THR A 173 -7.47 15.73 -3.73
CA THR A 173 -6.01 15.76 -3.61
C THR A 173 -5.50 14.54 -2.84
N PHE A 174 -4.30 14.09 -3.17
CA PHE A 174 -3.65 12.97 -2.53
C PHE A 174 -2.13 13.05 -2.66
N ASP A 175 -1.42 12.51 -1.69
CA ASP A 175 0.01 12.23 -1.80
C ASP A 175 0.21 10.82 -2.36
N VAL A 176 1.22 10.64 -3.21
CA VAL A 176 1.66 9.32 -3.71
C VAL A 176 2.71 8.78 -2.75
N PRO A 177 2.41 7.73 -1.97
CA PRO A 177 3.37 7.19 -1.00
C PRO A 177 4.53 6.45 -1.69
N ASP A 178 5.72 6.56 -1.10
CA ASP A 178 6.94 5.88 -1.55
C ASP A 178 6.95 4.37 -1.31
N ARG A 179 5.99 3.84 -0.53
CA ARG A 179 6.02 2.44 -0.04
C ARG A 179 4.69 1.73 -0.16
N LEU A 180 4.82 0.43 -0.42
CA LEU A 180 3.76 -0.57 -0.47
C LEU A 180 2.92 -0.54 0.80
N PHE A 181 1.61 -0.54 0.63
CA PHE A 181 0.72 -1.06 1.64
C PHE A 181 0.71 -2.58 1.47
N ASP A 182 1.23 -3.29 2.47
CA ASP A 182 0.97 -4.71 2.67
C ASP A 182 -0.43 -4.77 3.29
N ASP A 183 -1.42 -5.29 2.57
CA ASP A 183 -2.81 -5.33 3.01
C ASP A 183 -3.04 -6.33 4.16
N GLY A 184 -1.99 -7.03 4.61
CA GLY A 184 -2.05 -7.89 5.78
C GLY A 184 -3.09 -9.01 5.64
N LEU A 185 -3.56 -9.26 4.40
CA LEU A 185 -4.32 -10.45 4.06
C LEU A 185 -3.33 -11.60 3.96
N ASP A 186 -2.95 -12.04 5.16
CA ASP A 186 -2.48 -13.37 5.49
C ASP A 186 -3.48 -14.38 4.89
N ASP A 187 -3.25 -14.76 3.64
CA ASP A 187 -3.82 -15.97 3.04
C ASP A 187 -3.19 -17.17 3.77
N GLY A 188 -3.70 -17.41 4.98
CA GLY A 188 -3.67 -18.70 5.68
C GLY A 188 -2.29 -19.25 6.00
N GLY A 189 -1.59 -18.67 6.98
CA GLY A 189 -0.37 -19.30 7.48
C GLY A 189 0.08 -18.83 8.86
N GLY A 190 -0.81 -18.78 9.84
CA GLY A 190 -0.44 -18.48 11.23
C GLY A 190 0.61 -19.45 11.79
N ILE A 191 1.88 -19.08 11.70
CA ILE A 191 2.97 -19.58 12.55
C ILE A 191 3.72 -18.35 13.06
N GLY A 192 3.81 -18.25 14.38
CA GLY A 192 4.36 -17.12 15.11
C GLY A 192 5.79 -16.73 14.71
N GLY A 193 6.04 -15.44 14.89
CA GLY A 193 7.28 -14.69 14.74
C GLY A 193 8.60 -15.45 14.66
N CYS A 194 9.33 -15.19 13.58
CA CYS A 194 10.71 -14.75 13.60
C CYS A 194 11.02 -14.08 12.26
N GLY A 195 11.55 -12.85 12.30
CA GLY A 195 11.67 -11.99 11.14
C GLY A 195 12.55 -12.56 10.03
N THR A 196 12.15 -12.31 8.79
CA THR A 196 13.09 -12.22 7.68
C THR A 196 12.78 -10.94 6.89
N THR A 197 13.64 -9.96 7.06
CA THR A 197 13.77 -8.86 6.11
C THR A 197 14.35 -9.45 4.83
N ALA A 198 13.54 -9.52 3.77
CA ALA A 198 14.06 -9.74 2.43
C ALA A 198 14.79 -8.46 1.99
N ILE A 199 16.08 -8.38 2.31
CA ILE A 199 16.99 -7.40 1.72
C ILE A 199 17.46 -8.05 0.42
N ASP A 200 16.88 -7.68 -0.72
CA ASP A 200 17.45 -8.04 -2.01
C ASP A 200 18.79 -7.30 -2.18
N ARG A 201 19.86 -8.00 -1.80
CA ARG A 201 21.24 -7.57 -2.05
C ARG A 201 21.61 -7.99 -3.46
N TRP A 202 21.54 -7.05 -4.41
CA TRP A 202 22.12 -7.23 -5.73
C TRP A 202 23.63 -7.48 -5.61
N VAL A 203 24.08 -8.69 -5.93
CA VAL A 203 25.50 -8.98 -6.14
C VAL A 203 25.75 -8.92 -7.65
N LEU A 204 26.43 -7.87 -8.09
CA LEU A 204 26.94 -7.76 -9.46
C LEU A 204 28.05 -8.81 -9.65
N GLY A 205 27.80 -9.80 -10.51
CA GLY A 205 28.83 -10.70 -11.02
C GLY A 205 29.63 -10.05 -12.15
N PRO A 206 30.92 -10.41 -12.36
CA PRO A 206 31.86 -9.66 -13.20
C PRO A 206 31.62 -9.77 -14.73
N LEU A 207 30.47 -10.29 -15.19
CA LEU A 207 30.19 -10.47 -16.62
C LEU A 207 28.75 -10.12 -17.07
N GLY A 208 27.96 -9.40 -16.28
CA GLY A 208 26.77 -8.70 -16.80
C GLY A 208 25.68 -9.55 -17.48
N VAL A 209 25.39 -10.75 -16.99
CA VAL A 209 24.22 -11.55 -17.44
C VAL A 209 23.43 -12.03 -16.23
N ALA A 210 22.19 -11.56 -16.08
CA ALA A 210 21.23 -12.10 -15.12
C ALA A 210 20.52 -13.32 -15.74
N ARG A 211 20.64 -14.50 -15.12
CA ARG A 211 19.79 -15.66 -15.41
C ARG A 211 18.69 -15.75 -14.35
N ALA A 212 17.44 -15.73 -14.80
CA ALA A 212 16.32 -16.17 -13.97
C ALA A 212 16.42 -17.68 -13.73
N TRP A 213 16.32 -18.12 -12.48
CA TRP A 213 16.12 -19.53 -12.16
C TRP A 213 14.65 -19.90 -12.32
N GLN A 214 14.45 -21.03 -13.00
CA GLN A 214 13.19 -21.60 -13.43
C GLN A 214 12.55 -22.39 -12.28
N ALA A 215 11.21 -22.32 -12.19
CA ALA A 215 10.39 -22.98 -11.19
C ALA A 215 10.64 -24.50 -11.07
N GLY A 216 10.60 -25.03 -9.85
CA GLY A 216 10.66 -26.47 -9.61
C GLY A 216 10.25 -26.89 -8.19
N SER A 217 9.20 -27.72 -8.14
CA SER A 217 8.90 -28.76 -7.14
C SER A 217 8.42 -28.33 -5.74
N TRP A 218 7.12 -28.54 -5.52
CA TRP A 218 6.53 -28.77 -4.21
C TRP A 218 6.95 -30.17 -3.73
N ASP A 219 7.69 -30.24 -2.63
CA ASP A 219 7.74 -31.41 -1.73
C ASP A 219 8.62 -31.07 -0.52
N HIS A 220 8.00 -30.69 0.60
CA HIS A 220 8.62 -30.82 1.91
C HIS A 220 7.70 -31.60 2.84
N VAL A 221 8.07 -32.87 2.99
CA VAL A 221 7.65 -33.78 4.05
C VAL A 221 7.99 -33.13 5.39
N ILE A 222 6.97 -32.86 6.19
CA ILE A 222 7.12 -32.47 7.60
C ILE A 222 7.40 -33.75 8.40
N THR A 223 8.64 -33.93 8.86
CA THR A 223 8.93 -34.86 9.97
C THR A 223 9.03 -34.05 11.25
N CYS A 224 7.94 -34.06 12.04
CA CYS A 224 7.98 -33.66 13.45
C CYS A 224 8.63 -34.79 14.25
N GLU A 225 9.87 -34.62 14.68
CA GLU A 225 10.49 -35.50 15.67
C GLU A 225 10.03 -35.05 17.06
N SER A 226 9.05 -35.77 17.61
CA SER A 226 8.60 -35.61 18.99
C SER A 226 9.64 -36.23 19.93
N VAL A 227 10.29 -35.42 20.78
CA VAL A 227 11.10 -35.91 21.90
C VAL A 227 10.16 -36.31 23.05
N PRO A 228 10.20 -37.55 23.58
CA PRO A 228 9.36 -37.95 24.70
C PRO A 228 9.96 -37.54 26.05
N GLU A 229 9.07 -37.32 27.02
CA GLU A 229 9.35 -37.22 28.47
C GLU A 229 10.15 -38.43 28.98
N GLU A 230 11.12 -38.17 29.86
CA GLU A 230 11.63 -39.18 30.79
C GLU A 230 11.64 -38.61 32.21
N GLU A 231 10.73 -39.14 33.05
CA GLU A 231 10.85 -39.17 34.50
C GLU A 231 12.14 -39.92 34.89
N HIS A 232 12.88 -39.45 35.89
CA HIS A 232 13.38 -40.31 36.98
C HIS A 232 13.81 -39.47 38.18
N GLY A 233 13.30 -39.86 39.35
CA GLY A 233 13.56 -39.20 40.61
C GLY A 233 14.90 -39.54 41.25
N ASN A 234 15.22 -38.77 42.29
CA ASN A 234 15.76 -39.26 43.56
C ASN A 234 15.48 -38.22 44.66
#